data_AF-A0A1M5KGB3-F1
#
_entry.id   AF-A0A1M5KGB3-F1
#
_cell.length_a   1.000
_cell.length_b   1.000
_cell.length_c   1.000
_cell.angle_alpha   90.00
_cell.angle_beta   90.00
_cell.angle_gamma   90.00
#
_symmetry.space_group_name_H-M   'P 1'
#
loop_
_entity.id
_entity.type
_entity.pdbx_description
1 polymer ?
#
loop_
_entity_poly.entity_id
_entity_poly.type
_entity_poly.pdbx_seq_one_letter_code
_entity_poly.pdbx_strand_id
1 'polypeptide(L)'
;MKKTVLLCIFLWSFQHVSAQNYYMTSPEGYGEAATGGGTPTVSNTVLVDTYAKLQTALNSTSSSNAVILVSGIIDCPYTSVLLSNKTILGLPGAKLRNLQITVGNSTTSAANSGIINIKPGSNNVIIRNLIFEGPGAYDVDGKDNLTNEATNIWVDHCEFQDGMDGNFDNKGKADNVSISWCKFTYLKTPISGGSGGTNDHRFTDLIGSSATDFPTDGNYSVTFKNCYWAEGCKERMPRARNAQLHILNCYYKTTAASSKAIGLGGGNKNTTCYVENSNFEQVTSIYTPYSTDGGTIGVKFDGCTKGTTPAAVTGLDAGTAPAKPIYTYTVLPAADIAAYITNENCGAGATLQVSATGIISSTCSQNLAVKDYALNSIKLYPTFVDDALHIEFSNAILEDAVIDIYSMTGAKVLTYKSNSLSDNNIVVNVAQLAKGAYLCTIATGETANTLKFIKK
;
A
#
# COMPACT_ATOMS: atom_id res chain seq x y z
N MET A 1 40.37 -43.34 25.03
CA MET A 1 40.10 -42.64 23.75
C MET A 1 38.72 -42.01 23.82
N LYS A 2 38.62 -40.72 24.16
CA LYS A 2 37.35 -39.98 24.18
C LYS A 2 37.11 -39.46 22.77
N LYS A 3 36.03 -39.92 22.12
CA LYS A 3 35.60 -39.43 20.80
C LYS A 3 34.81 -38.14 20.99
N THR A 4 35.41 -37.03 20.60
CA THR A 4 34.74 -35.73 20.52
C THR A 4 33.82 -35.74 19.31
N VAL A 5 32.51 -35.68 19.52
CA VAL A 5 31.53 -35.48 18.44
C VAL A 5 31.40 -33.98 18.23
N LEU A 6 31.84 -33.49 17.07
CA LEU A 6 31.66 -32.10 16.65
C LEU A 6 30.21 -31.96 16.16
N LEU A 7 29.38 -31.24 16.93
CA LEU A 7 28.02 -30.89 16.53
C LEU A 7 28.10 -29.64 15.62
N CYS A 8 28.08 -29.83 14.31
CA CYS A 8 27.90 -28.73 13.36
C CYS A 8 26.45 -28.24 13.43
N ILE A 9 26.23 -27.14 14.16
CA ILE A 9 24.95 -26.42 14.13
C ILE A 9 24.88 -25.68 12.80
N PHE A 10 24.11 -26.21 11.86
CA PHE A 10 23.71 -25.49 10.66
C PHE A 10 22.73 -24.38 11.08
N LEU A 11 23.22 -23.14 11.18
CA LEU A 11 22.38 -21.95 11.24
C LEU A 11 21.73 -21.79 9.86
N TRP A 12 20.50 -22.29 9.72
CA TRP A 12 19.61 -21.86 8.64
C TRP A 12 19.30 -20.39 8.86
N SER A 13 20.00 -19.53 8.12
CA SER A 13 19.56 -18.15 7.90
C SER A 13 18.22 -18.21 7.19
N PHE A 14 17.13 -18.00 7.93
CA PHE A 14 15.83 -17.70 7.32
C PHE A 14 15.99 -16.39 6.57
N GLN A 15 16.21 -16.46 5.26
CA GLN A 15 16.01 -15.31 4.40
C GLN A 15 14.50 -15.06 4.37
N HIS A 16 14.07 -14.01 5.07
CA HIS A 16 12.73 -13.47 4.89
C HIS A 16 12.63 -12.94 3.46
N VAL A 17 12.10 -13.75 2.55
CA VAL A 17 11.64 -13.28 1.25
C VAL A 17 10.39 -12.47 1.54
N SER A 18 10.52 -11.14 1.59
CA SER A 18 9.38 -10.24 1.75
C SER A 18 8.70 -10.11 0.40
N ALA A 19 7.49 -10.65 0.30
CA ALA A 19 6.65 -10.52 -0.87
C ALA A 19 6.08 -9.09 -0.95
N GLN A 20 5.98 -8.55 -2.18
CA GLN A 20 5.32 -7.28 -2.41
C GLN A 20 3.83 -7.39 -2.07
N ASN A 21 3.40 -6.82 -0.94
CA ASN A 21 1.98 -6.64 -0.63
C ASN A 21 1.42 -5.42 -1.38
N TYR A 22 1.33 -5.58 -2.71
CA TYR A 22 0.85 -4.56 -3.64
C TYR A 22 -0.61 -4.20 -3.36
N TYR A 23 -1.50 -5.19 -3.40
CA TYR A 23 -2.93 -4.97 -3.13
C TYR A 23 -3.27 -5.31 -1.68
N MET A 24 -3.15 -4.32 -0.79
CA MET A 24 -3.53 -4.48 0.62
C MET A 24 -5.06 -4.53 0.76
N THR A 25 -5.55 -5.46 1.59
CA THR A 25 -6.99 -5.59 1.94
C THR A 25 -7.41 -4.65 3.07
N SER A 26 -6.45 -4.15 3.85
CA SER A 26 -6.65 -3.21 4.96
C SER A 26 -5.45 -2.25 5.05
N PRO A 27 -5.62 -1.05 5.63
CA PRO A 27 -4.51 -0.15 5.89
C PRO A 27 -3.52 -0.77 6.88
N GLU A 28 -2.24 -0.50 6.63
CA GLU A 28 -1.19 -0.60 7.64
C GLU A 28 -0.76 0.83 8.01
N GLY A 29 -0.42 1.08 9.28
CA GLY A 29 -0.09 2.42 9.76
C GLY A 29 -1.08 2.98 10.77
N TYR A 30 -0.91 4.26 11.10
CA TYR A 30 -1.80 4.97 12.02
C TYR A 30 -3.28 4.99 11.57
N GLY A 31 -3.56 4.83 10.28
CA GLY A 31 -4.90 4.71 9.73
C GLY A 31 -5.50 3.30 9.75
N GLU A 32 -4.92 2.32 10.47
CA GLU A 32 -5.36 0.91 10.50
C GLU A 32 -6.84 0.71 10.84
N ALA A 33 -7.46 1.66 11.55
CA ALA A 33 -8.88 1.62 11.91
C ALA A 33 -9.84 1.99 10.76
N ALA A 34 -9.35 2.47 9.62
CA ALA A 34 -10.19 2.85 8.49
C ALA A 34 -10.76 1.62 7.76
N THR A 35 -12.07 1.46 7.83
CA THR A 35 -12.89 0.43 7.17
C THR A 35 -13.76 1.00 6.04
N GLY A 36 -13.90 2.33 5.96
CA GLY A 36 -14.62 3.04 4.91
C GLY A 36 -16.10 2.66 4.83
N GLY A 37 -16.60 2.53 3.60
CA GLY A 37 -17.97 2.09 3.28
C GLY A 37 -18.17 0.56 3.29
N GLY A 38 -17.16 -0.21 3.70
CA GLY A 38 -17.14 -1.67 3.68
C GLY A 38 -16.93 -2.27 2.28
N THR A 39 -17.12 -3.58 2.18
CA THR A 39 -16.98 -4.33 0.91
C THR A 39 -18.05 -3.90 -0.09
N PRO A 40 -17.70 -3.63 -1.37
CA PRO A 40 -18.66 -3.28 -2.40
C PRO A 40 -19.71 -4.38 -2.64
N THR A 41 -20.98 -3.98 -2.67
CA THR A 41 -22.16 -4.80 -2.95
C THR A 41 -23.17 -3.98 -3.77
N VAL A 42 -24.11 -4.65 -4.43
CA VAL A 42 -25.20 -3.97 -5.16
C VAL A 42 -26.06 -3.05 -4.28
N SER A 43 -26.10 -3.27 -2.97
CA SER A 43 -26.93 -2.50 -2.03
C SER A 43 -26.21 -1.32 -1.38
N ASN A 44 -24.88 -1.25 -1.45
CA ASN A 44 -24.09 -0.19 -0.81
C ASN A 44 -23.20 0.62 -1.78
N THR A 45 -23.26 0.30 -3.07
CA THR A 45 -22.36 0.84 -4.09
C THR A 45 -23.09 1.66 -5.14
N VAL A 46 -22.56 2.84 -5.46
CA VAL A 46 -23.05 3.72 -6.53
C VAL A 46 -21.94 4.01 -7.54
N LEU A 47 -22.28 3.97 -8.84
CA LEU A 47 -21.39 4.38 -9.91
C LEU A 47 -21.59 5.87 -10.24
N VAL A 48 -20.50 6.62 -10.32
CA VAL A 48 -20.49 8.04 -10.70
C VAL A 48 -19.53 8.28 -11.87
N ASP A 49 -19.99 9.03 -12.86
CA ASP A 49 -19.30 9.33 -14.12
C ASP A 49 -19.37 10.82 -14.48
N THR A 50 -19.98 11.62 -13.60
CA THR A 50 -20.23 13.04 -13.78
C THR A 50 -20.13 13.73 -12.44
N TYR A 51 -19.80 15.02 -12.45
CA TYR A 51 -19.65 15.81 -11.23
C TYR A 51 -20.96 15.84 -10.41
N ALA A 52 -22.11 15.98 -11.05
CA ALA A 52 -23.40 16.01 -10.35
C ALA A 52 -23.69 14.71 -9.58
N LYS A 53 -23.39 13.54 -10.19
CA LYS A 53 -23.52 12.24 -9.51
C LYS A 53 -22.51 12.10 -8.37
N LEU A 54 -21.26 12.48 -8.60
CA LEU A 54 -20.21 12.47 -7.58
C LEU A 54 -20.61 13.34 -6.38
N GLN A 55 -21.04 14.57 -6.61
CA GLN A 55 -21.45 15.50 -5.55
C GLN A 55 -22.65 14.95 -4.76
N THR A 56 -23.62 14.34 -5.44
CA THR A 56 -24.77 13.71 -4.78
C THR A 56 -24.32 12.54 -3.91
N ALA A 57 -23.46 11.67 -4.42
CA ALA A 57 -22.96 10.50 -3.70
C ALA A 57 -22.12 10.89 -2.48
N LEU A 58 -21.23 11.88 -2.61
CA LEU A 58 -20.38 12.38 -1.52
C LEU A 58 -21.20 12.97 -0.37
N ASN A 59 -22.29 13.68 -0.66
CA ASN A 59 -23.15 14.29 0.36
C ASN A 59 -24.25 13.36 0.89
N SER A 60 -24.42 12.17 0.30
CA SER A 60 -25.46 11.23 0.69
C SER A 60 -25.07 10.49 1.98
N THR A 61 -25.99 10.42 2.94
CA THR A 61 -25.87 9.58 4.15
C THR A 61 -26.47 8.18 3.98
N SER A 62 -27.05 7.89 2.80
CA SER A 62 -27.63 6.57 2.51
C SER A 62 -26.54 5.49 2.44
N SER A 63 -26.82 4.32 2.99
CA SER A 63 -25.95 3.14 2.87
C SER A 63 -25.70 2.73 1.41
N SER A 64 -26.65 3.00 0.51
CA SER A 64 -26.50 2.78 -0.94
C SER A 64 -25.39 3.60 -1.60
N ASN A 65 -24.86 4.60 -0.90
CA ASN A 65 -23.76 5.45 -1.35
C ASN A 65 -22.52 5.28 -0.46
N ALA A 66 -22.43 4.23 0.36
CA ALA A 66 -21.29 3.99 1.24
C ALA A 66 -20.00 3.77 0.43
N VAL A 67 -20.11 3.07 -0.70
CA VAL A 67 -19.04 2.91 -1.69
C VAL A 67 -19.39 3.70 -2.95
N ILE A 68 -18.48 4.57 -3.38
CA ILE A 68 -18.61 5.41 -4.56
C ILE A 68 -17.59 4.94 -5.59
N LEU A 69 -18.06 4.26 -6.64
CA LEU A 69 -17.23 3.88 -7.79
C LEU A 69 -17.15 5.04 -8.77
N VAL A 70 -15.94 5.55 -9.01
CA VAL A 70 -15.70 6.63 -9.95
C VAL A 70 -15.26 6.05 -11.29
N SER A 71 -15.91 6.46 -12.38
CA SER A 71 -15.59 6.01 -13.73
C SER A 71 -15.20 7.19 -14.62
N GLY A 72 -14.15 6.98 -15.42
CA GLY A 72 -13.68 7.96 -16.40
C GLY A 72 -13.12 9.23 -15.77
N ILE A 73 -13.11 10.30 -16.57
CA ILE A 73 -12.60 11.61 -16.16
C ILE A 73 -13.78 12.49 -15.76
N ILE A 74 -13.80 12.93 -14.50
CA ILE A 74 -14.78 13.88 -13.98
C ILE A 74 -14.09 15.22 -13.76
N ASP A 75 -14.49 16.22 -14.54
CA ASP A 75 -14.15 17.61 -14.25
C ASP A 75 -14.87 18.03 -12.96
N CYS A 76 -14.11 18.13 -11.88
CA CYS A 76 -14.57 18.29 -10.52
C CYS A 76 -14.13 19.65 -10.00
N PRO A 77 -14.95 20.70 -10.11
CA PRO A 77 -14.67 21.94 -9.39
C PRO A 77 -14.58 21.65 -7.89
N TYR A 78 -13.87 22.52 -7.17
CA TYR A 78 -13.60 22.35 -5.75
C TYR A 78 -14.84 21.98 -4.94
N THR A 79 -14.78 20.85 -4.25
CA THR A 79 -15.86 20.34 -3.41
C THR A 79 -15.38 20.15 -1.98
N SER A 80 -16.06 20.79 -1.03
CA SER A 80 -15.79 20.59 0.40
C SER A 80 -16.91 19.77 1.04
N VAL A 81 -16.57 18.60 1.60
CA VAL A 81 -17.53 17.55 1.98
C VAL A 81 -17.26 17.01 3.38
N LEU A 82 -18.33 16.60 4.08
CA LEU A 82 -18.23 15.81 5.31
C LEU A 82 -18.41 14.34 4.93
N LEU A 83 -17.45 13.47 5.27
CA LEU A 83 -17.49 12.05 4.93
C LEU A 83 -17.49 11.19 6.21
N SER A 84 -18.41 10.24 6.29
CA SER A 84 -18.47 9.29 7.38
C SER A 84 -18.77 7.90 6.84
N ASN A 85 -17.91 6.93 7.14
CA ASN A 85 -18.03 5.54 6.65
C ASN A 85 -18.15 5.47 5.13
N LYS A 86 -17.19 6.09 4.43
CA LYS A 86 -17.19 6.23 2.96
C LYS A 86 -15.96 5.58 2.35
N THR A 87 -16.18 4.87 1.24
CA THR A 87 -15.11 4.44 0.32
C THR A 87 -15.31 5.15 -1.01
N ILE A 88 -14.31 5.88 -1.50
CA ILE A 88 -14.26 6.40 -2.86
C ILE A 88 -13.23 5.56 -3.61
N LEU A 89 -13.66 4.87 -4.67
CA LEU A 89 -12.83 3.90 -5.37
C LEU A 89 -12.90 4.16 -6.87
N GLY A 90 -11.75 4.47 -7.48
CA GLY A 90 -11.66 4.66 -8.92
C GLY A 90 -11.61 3.34 -9.69
N LEU A 91 -12.36 3.27 -10.78
CA LEU A 91 -12.12 2.28 -11.83
C LEU A 91 -10.77 2.59 -12.54
N PRO A 92 -10.18 1.63 -13.28
CA PRO A 92 -8.94 1.89 -14.01
C PRO A 92 -9.01 3.17 -14.85
N GLY A 93 -8.05 4.08 -14.64
CA GLY A 93 -7.98 5.38 -15.31
C GLY A 93 -8.95 6.44 -14.79
N ALA A 94 -9.69 6.17 -13.70
CA ALA A 94 -10.59 7.14 -13.10
C ALA A 94 -9.83 8.37 -12.59
N LYS A 95 -10.31 9.55 -12.96
CA LYS A 95 -9.64 10.81 -12.71
C LYS A 95 -10.63 11.86 -12.23
N LEU A 96 -10.29 12.54 -11.14
CA LEU A 96 -10.90 13.80 -10.73
C LEU A 96 -9.98 14.93 -11.16
N ARG A 97 -10.51 15.87 -11.95
CA ARG A 97 -9.68 16.90 -12.60
C ARG A 97 -10.23 18.29 -12.35
N ASN A 98 -9.35 19.22 -12.01
CA ASN A 98 -9.66 20.65 -12.03
C ASN A 98 -8.50 21.42 -12.66
N LEU A 99 -8.69 21.92 -13.89
CA LEU A 99 -7.66 22.65 -14.64
C LEU A 99 -7.84 24.17 -14.60
N GLN A 100 -8.65 24.70 -13.70
CA GLN A 100 -8.95 26.13 -13.66
C GLN A 100 -7.76 26.93 -13.11
N ILE A 101 -7.24 27.84 -13.93
CA ILE A 101 -6.17 28.78 -13.57
C ILE A 101 -6.28 30.06 -14.42
N THR A 102 -6.06 31.21 -13.79
CA THR A 102 -6.05 32.53 -14.46
C THR A 102 -4.75 33.24 -14.08
N VAL A 103 -3.69 33.00 -14.87
CA VAL A 103 -2.37 33.59 -14.64
C VAL A 103 -2.46 35.12 -14.60
N GLY A 104 -1.81 35.74 -13.61
CA GLY A 104 -1.92 37.18 -13.35
C GLY A 104 -3.14 37.61 -12.52
N ASN A 105 -4.05 36.69 -12.19
CA ASN A 105 -5.17 36.94 -11.28
C ASN A 105 -5.16 35.89 -10.15
N SER A 106 -4.40 36.18 -9.10
CA SER A 106 -4.22 35.28 -7.95
C SER A 106 -5.54 34.94 -7.27
N THR A 107 -6.40 35.92 -7.01
CA THR A 107 -7.70 35.71 -6.34
C THR A 107 -8.58 34.72 -7.10
N THR A 108 -8.67 34.87 -8.43
CA THR A 108 -9.50 33.96 -9.26
C THR A 108 -8.90 32.56 -9.32
N SER A 109 -7.58 32.47 -9.48
CA SER A 109 -6.87 31.19 -9.50
C SER A 109 -7.05 30.44 -8.17
N ALA A 110 -6.84 31.11 -7.04
CA ALA A 110 -7.01 30.54 -5.71
C ALA A 110 -8.45 30.06 -5.48
N ALA A 111 -9.45 30.89 -5.80
CA ALA A 111 -10.87 30.55 -5.60
C ALA A 111 -11.30 29.30 -6.37
N ASN A 112 -10.79 29.15 -7.60
CA ASN A 112 -11.20 28.09 -8.51
C ASN A 112 -10.35 26.81 -8.41
N SER A 113 -9.21 26.86 -7.74
CA SER A 113 -8.30 25.73 -7.57
C SER A 113 -8.82 24.66 -6.60
N GLY A 114 -8.13 23.51 -6.61
CA GLY A 114 -8.36 22.35 -5.75
C GLY A 114 -9.51 21.45 -6.19
N ILE A 115 -9.57 20.23 -5.66
CA ILE A 115 -10.53 19.20 -6.09
C ILE A 115 -11.45 18.80 -4.93
N ILE A 116 -10.90 18.19 -3.87
CA ILE A 116 -11.68 17.77 -2.69
C ILE A 116 -11.06 18.33 -1.40
N ASN A 117 -11.91 18.88 -0.53
CA ASN A 117 -11.57 19.12 0.88
C ASN A 117 -12.48 18.29 1.78
N ILE A 118 -11.90 17.38 2.55
CA ILE A 118 -12.61 16.56 3.54
C ILE A 118 -12.64 17.33 4.86
N LYS A 119 -13.83 17.77 5.26
CA LYS A 119 -14.05 18.67 6.39
C LYS A 119 -13.72 18.03 7.75
N PRO A 120 -13.42 18.85 8.77
CA PRO A 120 -13.39 18.41 10.17
C PRO A 120 -14.68 17.69 10.56
N GLY A 121 -14.55 16.66 11.40
CA GLY A 121 -15.66 15.80 11.80
C GLY A 121 -15.92 14.63 10.85
N SER A 122 -15.23 14.59 9.70
CA SER A 122 -15.20 13.39 8.85
C SER A 122 -14.43 12.28 9.55
N ASN A 123 -14.88 11.04 9.39
CA ASN A 123 -14.27 9.88 10.04
C ASN A 123 -14.48 8.60 9.23
N ASN A 124 -13.51 7.69 9.28
CA ASN A 124 -13.59 6.37 8.65
C ASN A 124 -13.79 6.47 7.13
N VAL A 125 -12.74 6.93 6.45
CA VAL A 125 -12.76 7.20 5.01
C VAL A 125 -11.68 6.39 4.30
N ILE A 126 -12.02 5.78 3.17
CA ILE A 126 -11.07 5.13 2.27
C ILE A 126 -11.14 5.82 0.90
N ILE A 127 -9.99 6.18 0.33
CA ILE A 127 -9.89 6.73 -1.03
C ILE A 127 -8.86 5.90 -1.79
N ARG A 128 -9.28 5.26 -2.88
CA ARG A 128 -8.42 4.35 -3.62
C ARG A 128 -8.49 4.49 -5.12
N ASN A 129 -7.36 4.24 -5.78
CA ASN A 129 -7.27 4.11 -7.24
C ASN A 129 -7.75 5.33 -8.04
N LEU A 130 -7.50 6.54 -7.54
CA LEU A 130 -7.91 7.78 -8.20
C LEU A 130 -6.70 8.59 -8.65
N ILE A 131 -6.83 9.18 -9.83
CA ILE A 131 -5.92 10.25 -10.28
C ILE A 131 -6.55 11.59 -9.94
N PHE A 132 -5.83 12.43 -9.19
CA PHE A 132 -6.15 13.83 -8.95
C PHE A 132 -5.28 14.68 -9.86
N GLU A 133 -5.89 15.46 -10.76
CA GLU A 133 -5.16 16.32 -11.70
C GLU A 133 -5.53 17.79 -11.52
N GLY A 134 -4.56 18.58 -11.08
CA GLY A 134 -4.67 20.02 -10.90
C GLY A 134 -4.20 20.83 -12.13
N PRO A 135 -4.29 22.17 -12.06
CA PRO A 135 -3.97 23.05 -13.18
C PRO A 135 -2.46 23.27 -13.40
N GLY A 136 -1.61 22.90 -12.44
CA GLY A 136 -0.19 23.25 -12.39
C GLY A 136 0.14 24.18 -11.22
N ALA A 137 1.37 24.07 -10.71
CA ALA A 137 1.85 24.83 -9.57
C ALA A 137 1.89 26.33 -9.87
N TYR A 138 1.14 27.11 -9.08
CA TYR A 138 1.09 28.57 -9.17
C TYR A 138 0.82 29.13 -7.78
N ASP A 139 1.79 29.85 -7.22
CA ASP A 139 1.78 30.23 -5.82
C ASP A 139 0.81 31.38 -5.50
N VAL A 140 -0.46 31.06 -5.28
CA VAL A 140 -1.51 32.06 -5.07
C VAL A 140 -2.32 31.85 -3.80
N ASP A 141 -1.77 31.08 -2.85
CA ASP A 141 -2.50 30.59 -1.66
C ASP A 141 -3.81 29.90 -2.08
N GLY A 142 -3.66 28.97 -3.03
CA GLY A 142 -4.77 28.24 -3.63
C GLY A 142 -5.28 27.11 -2.75
N LYS A 143 -5.79 26.07 -3.40
CA LYS A 143 -6.28 24.87 -2.74
C LYS A 143 -5.60 23.65 -3.34
N ASP A 144 -5.52 22.63 -2.51
CA ASP A 144 -4.82 21.39 -2.81
C ASP A 144 -5.66 20.51 -3.74
N ASN A 145 -4.99 19.58 -4.44
CA ASN A 145 -5.71 18.49 -5.11
C ASN A 145 -6.60 17.76 -4.09
N LEU A 146 -6.03 17.34 -2.96
CA LEU A 146 -6.78 16.83 -1.81
C LEU A 146 -6.35 17.54 -0.53
N THR A 147 -7.32 18.04 0.22
CA THR A 147 -7.12 18.45 1.62
C THR A 147 -7.87 17.49 2.53
N ASN A 148 -7.22 16.99 3.56
CA ASN A 148 -7.82 16.15 4.59
C ASN A 148 -7.80 16.82 5.97
N GLU A 149 -8.98 16.88 6.60
CA GLU A 149 -9.16 17.24 8.01
C GLU A 149 -9.94 16.14 8.79
N ALA A 150 -10.01 14.92 8.24
CA ALA A 150 -10.70 13.75 8.81
C ALA A 150 -9.80 12.90 9.70
N THR A 151 -10.44 12.13 10.59
CA THR A 151 -9.75 11.09 11.37
C THR A 151 -10.02 9.68 10.83
N ASN A 152 -9.08 8.75 11.02
CA ASN A 152 -9.18 7.36 10.55
C ASN A 152 -9.40 7.31 9.03
N ILE A 153 -8.35 7.64 8.28
CA ILE A 153 -8.41 7.70 6.82
C ILE A 153 -7.31 6.86 6.20
N TRP A 154 -7.66 6.20 5.09
CA TRP A 154 -6.71 5.49 4.25
C TRP A 154 -6.80 5.98 2.81
N VAL A 155 -5.70 6.56 2.32
CA VAL A 155 -5.56 6.96 0.91
C VAL A 155 -4.55 6.02 0.26
N ASP A 156 -4.99 5.22 -0.71
CA ASP A 156 -4.17 4.15 -1.26
C ASP A 156 -4.23 4.05 -2.78
N HIS A 157 -3.09 3.81 -3.43
CA HIS A 157 -3.02 3.76 -4.90
C HIS A 157 -3.64 5.00 -5.57
N CYS A 158 -3.44 6.19 -5.01
CA CYS A 158 -3.84 7.42 -5.68
C CYS A 158 -2.64 8.05 -6.39
N GLU A 159 -2.88 8.73 -7.50
CA GLU A 159 -1.88 9.55 -8.17
C GLU A 159 -2.27 11.02 -8.09
N PHE A 160 -1.37 11.87 -7.61
CA PHE A 160 -1.58 13.32 -7.49
C PHE A 160 -0.66 14.03 -8.47
N GLN A 161 -1.27 14.80 -9.37
CA GLN A 161 -0.61 15.49 -10.45
C GLN A 161 -0.89 16.99 -10.35
N ASP A 162 0.16 17.80 -10.39
CA ASP A 162 0.05 19.22 -10.72
C ASP A 162 -0.87 20.06 -9.81
N GLY A 163 -0.82 19.84 -8.49
CA GLY A 163 -1.50 20.70 -7.53
C GLY A 163 -1.13 22.19 -7.71
N MET A 164 -2.11 23.10 -7.57
CA MET A 164 -1.82 24.54 -7.64
C MET A 164 -1.02 24.99 -6.43
N ASP A 165 -1.51 24.62 -5.25
CA ASP A 165 -0.84 24.72 -3.96
C ASP A 165 -0.24 23.32 -3.65
N GLY A 166 -0.83 22.57 -2.72
CA GLY A 166 -0.45 21.18 -2.43
C GLY A 166 -1.01 20.13 -3.38
N ASN A 167 -0.35 18.97 -3.43
CA ASN A 167 -0.94 17.73 -3.94
C ASN A 167 -1.83 17.07 -2.87
N PHE A 168 -1.32 16.86 -1.66
CA PHE A 168 -2.12 16.28 -0.58
C PHE A 168 -1.74 16.79 0.81
N ASP A 169 -2.60 17.65 1.37
CA ASP A 169 -2.41 18.23 2.69
C ASP A 169 -3.26 17.55 3.77
N ASN A 170 -2.67 17.37 4.95
CA ASN A 170 -3.36 16.92 6.17
C ASN A 170 -3.22 17.99 7.24
N LYS A 171 -4.33 18.60 7.65
CA LYS A 171 -4.32 19.76 8.56
C LYS A 171 -5.54 19.80 9.46
N GLY A 172 -5.65 20.83 10.29
CA GLY A 172 -6.81 21.02 11.15
C GLY A 172 -6.97 19.85 12.12
N LYS A 173 -8.02 19.06 11.93
CA LYS A 173 -8.39 17.92 12.78
C LYS A 173 -8.01 16.55 12.22
N ALA A 174 -7.20 16.51 11.16
CA ALA A 174 -6.70 15.25 10.62
C ALA A 174 -5.89 14.47 11.67
N ASP A 175 -6.14 13.16 11.75
CA ASP A 175 -5.34 12.25 12.59
C ASP A 175 -5.62 10.78 12.20
N ASN A 176 -4.78 9.83 12.62
CA ASN A 176 -4.88 8.42 12.26
C ASN A 176 -4.96 8.22 10.73
N VAL A 177 -3.88 8.62 10.05
CA VAL A 177 -3.80 8.68 8.60
C VAL A 177 -2.82 7.64 8.08
N SER A 178 -3.27 6.80 7.14
CA SER A 178 -2.39 5.95 6.33
C SER A 178 -2.46 6.38 4.86
N ILE A 179 -1.31 6.64 4.27
CA ILE A 179 -1.13 6.99 2.86
C ILE A 179 -0.22 5.94 2.28
N SER A 180 -0.74 5.09 1.38
CA SER A 180 0.04 3.98 0.85
C SER A 180 0.00 3.85 -0.65
N TRP A 181 1.09 3.40 -1.26
CA TRP A 181 1.19 3.20 -2.71
C TRP A 181 0.73 4.42 -3.52
N CYS A 182 0.82 5.63 -2.96
CA CYS A 182 0.43 6.85 -3.65
C CYS A 182 1.61 7.40 -4.44
N LYS A 183 1.34 7.94 -5.62
CA LYS A 183 2.33 8.61 -6.46
C LYS A 183 2.05 10.09 -6.51
N PHE A 184 3.08 10.89 -6.33
CA PHE A 184 3.04 12.34 -6.39
C PHE A 184 3.96 12.82 -7.51
N THR A 185 3.49 13.74 -8.34
CA THR A 185 4.28 14.25 -9.46
C THR A 185 3.83 15.65 -9.88
N TYR A 186 4.72 16.37 -10.56
CA TYR A 186 4.40 17.59 -11.28
C TYR A 186 4.90 17.47 -12.71
N LEU A 187 3.98 17.44 -13.65
CA LEU A 187 4.22 17.27 -15.08
C LEU A 187 4.22 18.61 -15.81
N LYS A 188 3.64 19.66 -15.20
CA LYS A 188 3.53 21.01 -15.75
C LYS A 188 4.66 21.90 -15.22
N THR A 189 5.16 22.80 -16.07
CA THR A 189 6.11 23.84 -15.65
C THR A 189 5.46 24.75 -14.59
N PRO A 190 6.14 25.02 -13.46
CA PRO A 190 5.61 25.93 -12.45
C PRO A 190 5.48 27.35 -13.00
N ILE A 191 4.49 28.08 -12.51
CA ILE A 191 4.18 29.45 -12.93
C ILE A 191 4.72 30.43 -11.89
N SER A 192 5.52 31.40 -12.35
CA SER A 192 6.08 32.47 -11.53
C SER A 192 5.10 33.64 -11.32
N GLY A 193 5.40 34.51 -10.35
CA GLY A 193 4.67 35.77 -10.15
C GLY A 193 3.33 35.63 -9.42
N GLY A 194 3.11 34.51 -8.76
CA GLY A 194 1.99 34.33 -7.84
C GLY A 194 2.17 35.15 -6.56
N SER A 195 1.07 35.38 -5.83
CA SER A 195 1.06 36.22 -4.63
C SER A 195 1.70 35.58 -3.39
N GLY A 196 1.85 34.26 -3.34
CA GLY A 196 2.43 33.53 -2.19
C GLY A 196 3.96 33.63 -2.09
N GLY A 197 4.63 34.14 -3.12
CA GLY A 197 6.04 34.55 -3.06
C GLY A 197 7.09 33.55 -3.57
N THR A 198 6.74 32.32 -3.95
CA THR A 198 7.62 31.40 -4.70
C THR A 198 7.29 31.38 -6.19
N ASN A 199 8.33 31.32 -7.03
CA ASN A 199 8.19 31.12 -8.47
C ASN A 199 8.02 29.64 -8.85
N ASP A 200 8.10 28.74 -7.87
CA ASP A 200 8.00 27.30 -8.07
C ASP A 200 7.38 26.65 -6.83
N HIS A 201 6.05 26.59 -6.82
CA HIS A 201 5.24 25.99 -5.75
C HIS A 201 4.98 24.50 -5.98
N ARG A 202 5.94 23.73 -6.52
CA ARG A 202 5.79 22.27 -6.63
C ARG A 202 6.00 21.60 -5.27
N PHE A 203 5.16 21.98 -4.30
CA PHE A 203 5.21 21.63 -2.89
C PHE A 203 4.14 20.58 -2.61
N THR A 204 4.56 19.35 -2.32
CA THR A 204 3.68 18.19 -2.48
C THR A 204 2.70 18.02 -1.30
N ASP A 205 3.20 17.80 -0.10
CA ASP A 205 2.39 17.37 1.04
C ASP A 205 2.73 18.16 2.31
N LEU A 206 1.77 18.93 2.83
CA LEU A 206 1.88 19.60 4.12
C LEU A 206 1.11 18.86 5.21
N ILE A 207 1.78 18.60 6.33
CA ILE A 207 1.20 18.04 7.55
C ILE A 207 1.26 19.12 8.65
N GLY A 208 0.10 19.62 9.06
CA GLY A 208 0.00 20.72 10.02
C GLY A 208 0.34 22.09 9.40
N SER A 209 -0.68 22.92 9.22
CA SER A 209 -0.55 24.19 8.47
C SER A 209 0.27 25.26 9.19
N SER A 210 0.39 25.18 10.52
CA SER A 210 1.13 26.14 11.34
C SER A 210 1.61 25.51 12.65
N ALA A 211 2.43 26.23 13.41
CA ALA A 211 2.86 25.79 14.74
C ALA A 211 1.68 25.60 15.72
N THR A 212 0.58 26.33 15.52
CA THR A 212 -0.64 26.28 16.33
C THR A 212 -1.73 25.37 15.78
N ASP A 213 -1.51 24.74 14.62
CA ASP A 213 -2.45 23.81 14.01
C ASP A 213 -2.07 22.38 14.40
N PHE A 214 -2.94 21.73 15.17
CA PHE A 214 -2.75 20.35 15.64
C PHE A 214 -4.10 19.71 16.04
N PRO A 215 -4.20 18.37 15.94
CA PRO A 215 -5.37 17.63 16.39
C PRO A 215 -5.48 17.64 17.93
N THR A 216 -6.60 17.15 18.45
CA THR A 216 -6.95 17.27 19.88
C THR A 216 -5.97 16.53 20.79
N ASP A 217 -5.46 15.38 20.35
CA ASP A 217 -4.46 14.56 21.04
C ASP A 217 -3.05 15.15 20.95
N GLY A 218 -2.83 16.09 20.02
CA GLY A 218 -1.69 16.99 19.94
C GLY A 218 -0.78 16.72 18.75
N ASN A 219 -0.78 15.52 18.17
CA ASN A 219 0.10 15.19 17.08
C ASN A 219 -0.64 14.58 15.89
N TYR A 220 -0.36 15.04 14.67
CA TYR A 220 -0.81 14.36 13.45
C TYR A 220 -0.12 13.00 13.34
N SER A 221 -0.86 11.91 13.54
CA SER A 221 -0.36 10.54 13.39
C SER A 221 -0.50 10.09 11.94
N VAL A 222 0.60 10.12 11.16
CA VAL A 222 0.57 9.92 9.70
C VAL A 222 1.61 8.89 9.26
N THR A 223 1.17 7.89 8.49
CA THR A 223 2.04 6.90 7.86
C THR A 223 2.06 7.10 6.35
N PHE A 224 3.25 7.26 5.77
CA PHE A 224 3.51 7.10 4.34
C PHE A 224 4.17 5.75 4.11
N LYS A 225 3.54 4.88 3.32
CA LYS A 225 4.04 3.54 3.04
C LYS A 225 4.08 3.27 1.54
N ASN A 226 5.21 2.84 0.99
CA ASN A 226 5.32 2.49 -0.44
C ASN A 226 4.94 3.67 -1.38
N CYS A 227 5.04 4.91 -0.92
CA CYS A 227 4.71 6.09 -1.74
C CYS A 227 5.87 6.50 -2.64
N TYR A 228 5.53 7.13 -3.77
CA TYR A 228 6.50 7.62 -4.75
C TYR A 228 6.39 9.15 -4.91
N TRP A 229 7.45 9.87 -4.51
CA TRP A 229 7.65 11.25 -4.95
C TRP A 229 8.48 11.26 -6.22
N ALA A 230 7.78 11.40 -7.34
CA ALA A 230 8.28 11.26 -8.69
C ALA A 230 8.75 12.60 -9.28
N GLU A 231 9.01 12.57 -10.58
CA GLU A 231 9.51 13.72 -11.32
C GLU A 231 8.66 14.98 -11.08
N GLY A 232 9.34 16.11 -10.99
CA GLY A 232 8.74 17.41 -10.77
C GLY A 232 8.43 17.77 -9.32
N CYS A 233 8.34 16.80 -8.39
CA CYS A 233 8.24 17.11 -6.95
C CYS A 233 9.45 17.93 -6.51
N LYS A 234 9.23 19.10 -5.89
CA LYS A 234 10.31 20.01 -5.48
C LYS A 234 10.49 20.08 -3.98
N GLU A 235 9.45 20.36 -3.22
CA GLU A 235 9.54 20.38 -1.74
C GLU A 235 8.36 19.67 -1.09
N ARG A 236 8.44 19.52 0.24
CA ARG A 236 7.39 18.97 1.11
C ARG A 236 7.04 17.52 0.76
N MET A 237 7.98 16.60 0.98
CA MET A 237 7.80 15.17 0.68
C MET A 237 7.95 14.25 1.93
N PRO A 238 7.19 14.44 3.03
CA PRO A 238 6.30 15.56 3.33
C PRO A 238 7.03 16.72 4.03
N ARG A 239 6.33 17.84 4.27
CA ARG A 239 6.70 18.85 5.27
C ARG A 239 5.76 18.79 6.46
N ALA A 240 6.27 18.73 7.69
CA ALA A 240 5.44 18.52 8.88
C ALA A 240 5.75 19.41 10.07
N ARG A 241 4.70 19.70 10.84
CA ARG A 241 4.71 20.29 12.20
C ARG A 241 3.75 19.50 13.08
N ASN A 242 3.99 19.50 14.40
CA ASN A 242 3.09 18.87 15.37
C ASN A 242 2.75 17.42 14.99
N ALA A 243 3.71 16.63 14.52
CA ALA A 243 3.41 15.36 13.86
C ALA A 243 4.16 14.16 14.45
N GLN A 244 3.57 12.99 14.35
CA GLN A 244 4.23 11.71 14.49
C GLN A 244 4.17 11.00 13.14
N LEU A 245 5.31 10.96 12.44
CA LEU A 245 5.40 10.40 11.11
C LEU A 245 6.07 9.04 11.12
N HIS A 246 5.52 8.13 10.31
CA HIS A 246 6.21 6.94 9.84
C HIS A 246 6.34 6.98 8.32
N ILE A 247 7.56 6.90 7.80
CA ILE A 247 7.84 6.84 6.36
C ILE A 247 8.52 5.49 6.08
N LEU A 248 7.83 4.61 5.38
CA LEU A 248 8.22 3.22 5.18
C LEU A 248 8.26 2.88 3.69
N ASN A 249 9.36 2.31 3.18
CA ASN A 249 9.47 1.82 1.78
C ASN A 249 9.18 2.89 0.72
N CYS A 250 9.38 4.16 1.03
CA CYS A 250 9.08 5.25 0.12
C CYS A 250 10.22 5.47 -0.88
N TYR A 251 9.87 5.91 -2.09
CA TYR A 251 10.81 6.18 -3.16
C TYR A 251 10.81 7.67 -3.54
N TYR A 252 12.00 8.23 -3.69
CA TYR A 252 12.21 9.63 -4.05
C TYR A 252 13.13 9.73 -5.26
N LYS A 253 12.58 10.16 -6.40
CA LYS A 253 13.32 10.34 -7.64
C LYS A 253 12.76 11.51 -8.44
N THR A 254 13.42 12.65 -8.30
CA THR A 254 13.05 13.91 -8.95
C THR A 254 14.30 14.66 -9.41
N THR A 255 14.27 15.18 -10.63
CA THR A 255 15.34 16.02 -11.18
C THR A 255 15.16 17.50 -10.84
N ALA A 256 14.11 17.88 -10.10
CA ALA A 256 13.85 19.26 -9.73
C ALA A 256 15.03 19.87 -8.96
N ALA A 257 15.53 21.01 -9.46
CA ALA A 257 16.65 21.72 -8.86
C ALA A 257 16.33 22.17 -7.42
N SER A 258 17.30 21.99 -6.52
CA SER A 258 17.19 22.33 -5.09
C SER A 258 16.03 21.61 -4.38
N SER A 259 15.69 20.39 -4.84
CA SER A 259 14.61 19.60 -4.27
C SER A 259 14.87 19.20 -2.81
N LYS A 260 13.83 19.30 -1.96
CA LYS A 260 13.86 18.94 -0.54
C LYS A 260 12.81 17.90 -0.25
N ALA A 261 13.24 16.72 0.19
CA ALA A 261 12.32 15.65 0.56
C ALA A 261 11.64 15.97 1.90
N ILE A 262 12.17 15.44 3.00
CA ILE A 262 11.52 15.52 4.32
C ILE A 262 11.85 16.86 4.97
N GLY A 263 10.82 17.66 5.25
CA GLY A 263 10.94 18.95 5.93
C GLY A 263 10.28 18.92 7.30
N LEU A 264 11.02 19.08 8.40
CA LEU A 264 10.43 19.00 9.75
C LEU A 264 10.58 20.31 10.52
N GLY A 265 9.47 20.83 11.05
CA GLY A 265 9.43 21.85 12.08
C GLY A 265 8.82 21.25 13.36
N GLY A 266 9.23 21.70 14.54
CA GLY A 266 8.69 21.14 15.79
C GLY A 266 7.24 21.54 16.02
N GLY A 267 6.90 22.82 15.85
CA GLY A 267 5.59 23.34 16.22
C GLY A 267 5.35 23.33 17.73
N ASN A 268 4.14 23.66 18.18
CA ASN A 268 3.81 23.70 19.62
C ASN A 268 3.74 22.32 20.28
N LYS A 269 3.72 21.24 19.49
CA LYS A 269 3.53 19.86 19.93
C LYS A 269 4.67 18.92 19.56
N ASN A 270 5.78 19.48 19.08
CA ASN A 270 6.95 18.76 18.58
C ASN A 270 6.63 17.87 17.37
N THR A 271 7.69 17.46 16.66
CA THR A 271 7.57 16.56 15.53
C THR A 271 8.53 15.41 15.66
N THR A 272 8.03 14.20 15.39
CA THR A 272 8.84 12.99 15.28
C THR A 272 8.67 12.36 13.90
N CYS A 273 9.73 11.77 13.36
CA CYS A 273 9.69 11.07 12.09
C CYS A 273 10.61 9.86 12.11
N TYR A 274 10.03 8.67 12.03
CA TYR A 274 10.75 7.42 11.84
C TYR A 274 10.72 7.08 10.35
N VAL A 275 11.89 7.01 9.72
CA VAL A 275 12.05 6.71 8.30
C VAL A 275 12.74 5.36 8.20
N GLU A 276 12.04 4.36 7.67
CA GLU A 276 12.59 3.03 7.52
C GLU A 276 12.53 2.53 6.08
N ASN A 277 13.59 1.81 5.70
CA ASN A 277 13.75 1.17 4.40
C ASN A 277 13.24 2.05 3.26
N SER A 278 13.63 3.32 3.17
CA SER A 278 13.21 4.20 2.07
C SER A 278 14.39 4.50 1.15
N ASN A 279 14.13 4.74 -0.13
CA ASN A 279 15.16 4.96 -1.15
C ASN A 279 15.09 6.40 -1.70
N PHE A 280 16.12 7.18 -1.41
CA PHE A 280 16.35 8.55 -1.87
C PHE A 280 17.30 8.58 -3.07
N GLU A 281 16.90 7.94 -4.17
CA GLU A 281 17.76 7.75 -5.35
C GLU A 281 18.18 9.08 -5.98
N GLN A 282 17.24 10.01 -6.12
CA GLN A 282 17.53 11.32 -6.71
C GLN A 282 16.69 12.43 -6.05
N VAL A 283 17.32 13.15 -5.12
CA VAL A 283 16.81 14.35 -4.47
C VAL A 283 17.98 15.19 -3.95
N THR A 284 17.86 16.52 -3.94
CA THR A 284 18.98 17.40 -3.54
C THR A 284 19.22 17.36 -2.03
N SER A 285 18.16 17.42 -1.22
CA SER A 285 18.24 17.36 0.24
C SER A 285 17.23 16.36 0.78
N ILE A 286 17.73 15.31 1.45
CA ILE A 286 16.90 14.25 2.05
C ILE A 286 16.11 14.78 3.25
N TYR A 287 16.76 15.58 4.10
CA TYR A 287 16.18 16.12 5.33
C TYR A 287 16.51 17.60 5.47
N THR A 288 15.50 18.41 5.80
CA THR A 288 15.62 19.84 6.10
C THR A 288 14.91 20.19 7.42
N PRO A 289 15.62 20.68 8.45
CA PRO A 289 15.00 21.20 9.66
C PRO A 289 14.49 22.64 9.47
N TYR A 290 13.33 22.94 10.05
CA TYR A 290 12.72 24.29 10.10
C TYR A 290 12.66 24.76 11.56
N SER A 291 13.79 25.24 12.07
CA SER A 291 13.95 25.65 13.48
C SER A 291 13.08 26.83 13.88
N THR A 292 12.64 27.66 12.93
CA THR A 292 11.77 28.82 13.17
C THR A 292 10.33 28.44 13.52
N ASP A 293 9.94 27.17 13.34
CA ASP A 293 8.60 26.68 13.68
C ASP A 293 8.40 26.44 15.18
N GLY A 294 9.45 26.60 16.00
CA GLY A 294 9.43 26.29 17.41
C GLY A 294 9.40 24.77 17.70
N GLY A 295 9.31 24.42 18.97
CA GLY A 295 9.31 23.03 19.43
C GLY A 295 10.61 22.27 19.17
N THR A 296 10.55 20.96 19.34
CA THR A 296 11.66 20.03 19.09
C THR A 296 11.34 19.07 17.95
N ILE A 297 12.40 18.57 17.31
CA ILE A 297 12.31 17.59 16.22
C ILE A 297 13.11 16.36 16.64
N GLY A 298 12.54 15.17 16.43
CA GLY A 298 13.23 13.89 16.49
C GLY A 298 13.12 13.16 15.15
N VAL A 299 14.22 12.83 14.50
CA VAL A 299 14.21 12.06 13.25
C VAL A 299 15.20 10.91 13.29
N LYS A 300 14.79 9.75 12.78
CA LYS A 300 15.60 8.55 12.68
C LYS A 300 15.48 7.94 11.29
N PHE A 301 16.62 7.67 10.67
CA PHE A 301 16.72 6.86 9.45
C PHE A 301 17.24 5.46 9.79
N ASP A 302 16.51 4.44 9.33
CA ASP A 302 16.81 3.02 9.49
C ASP A 302 16.72 2.30 8.13
N GLY A 303 17.73 1.51 7.75
CA GLY A 303 17.71 0.75 6.49
C GLY A 303 17.55 1.55 5.18
N CYS A 304 17.67 2.89 5.21
CA CYS A 304 17.43 3.75 4.05
C CYS A 304 18.64 3.82 3.10
N THR A 305 18.37 3.97 1.80
CA THR A 305 19.39 4.12 0.75
C THR A 305 19.27 5.46 0.03
N LYS A 306 20.33 5.91 -0.64
CA LYS A 306 20.37 7.14 -1.43
C LYS A 306 21.29 7.02 -2.65
N GLY A 307 21.04 7.89 -3.63
CA GLY A 307 21.86 8.01 -4.85
C GLY A 307 21.55 6.96 -5.91
N THR A 308 21.88 7.27 -7.16
CA THR A 308 21.72 6.36 -8.31
C THR A 308 22.63 5.14 -8.24
N THR A 309 23.78 5.29 -7.56
CA THR A 309 24.54 4.16 -7.01
C THR A 309 24.17 4.05 -5.53
N PRO A 310 23.37 3.04 -5.13
CA PRO A 310 22.81 3.01 -3.78
C PRO A 310 23.89 3.01 -2.68
N ALA A 311 23.77 3.95 -1.75
CA ALA A 311 24.56 4.02 -0.53
C ALA A 311 23.63 4.18 0.67
N ALA A 312 24.07 3.76 1.85
CA ALA A 312 23.29 3.95 3.08
C ALA A 312 23.09 5.45 3.40
N VAL A 313 21.91 5.80 3.91
CA VAL A 313 21.68 7.12 4.52
C VAL A 313 22.31 7.13 5.91
N THR A 314 23.25 8.04 6.14
CA THR A 314 23.97 8.19 7.41
C THR A 314 24.10 9.65 7.79
N GLY A 315 24.14 9.95 9.09
CA GLY A 315 24.42 11.31 9.61
C GLY A 315 23.27 12.31 9.49
N LEU A 316 22.04 11.85 9.24
CA LEU A 316 20.84 12.69 9.15
C LEU A 316 19.91 12.57 10.35
N ASP A 317 20.16 11.62 11.26
CA ASP A 317 19.44 11.51 12.53
C ASP A 317 19.60 12.81 13.33
N ALA A 318 18.51 13.28 13.96
CA ALA A 318 18.55 14.51 14.74
C ALA A 318 17.57 14.48 15.93
N GLY A 319 17.93 15.19 16.99
CA GLY A 319 17.17 15.26 18.24
C GLY A 319 17.06 13.92 18.96
N THR A 320 16.01 13.77 19.78
CA THR A 320 15.71 12.49 20.44
C THR A 320 15.15 11.53 19.41
N ALA A 321 15.87 10.44 19.16
CA ALA A 321 15.47 9.45 18.17
C ALA A 321 14.06 8.90 18.49
N PRO A 322 13.11 8.98 17.56
CA PRO A 322 11.79 8.41 17.77
C PRO A 322 11.84 6.89 17.87
N ALA A 323 10.94 6.33 18.67
CA ALA A 323 10.76 4.89 18.73
C ALA A 323 10.21 4.35 17.41
N LYS A 324 10.61 3.13 17.06
CA LYS A 324 10.02 2.39 15.95
C LYS A 324 8.52 2.19 16.20
N PRO A 325 7.64 2.38 15.21
CA PRO A 325 6.21 2.11 15.35
C PRO A 325 5.91 0.65 15.74
N ILE A 326 4.86 0.44 16.53
CA ILE A 326 4.52 -0.85 17.14
C ILE A 326 3.31 -1.57 16.52
N TYR A 327 2.59 -0.94 15.58
CA TYR A 327 1.56 -1.62 14.79
C TYR A 327 2.21 -2.62 13.83
N THR A 328 1.43 -3.57 13.32
CA THR A 328 1.95 -4.59 12.37
C THR A 328 2.07 -3.99 10.98
N TYR A 329 3.21 -4.23 10.30
CA TYR A 329 3.41 -3.81 8.92
C TYR A 329 4.41 -4.69 8.18
N THR A 330 4.38 -4.59 6.86
CA THR A 330 5.28 -5.29 5.94
C THR A 330 6.39 -4.36 5.45
N VAL A 331 7.65 -4.78 5.62
CA VAL A 331 8.84 -4.06 5.17
C VAL A 331 9.35 -4.66 3.85
N LEU A 332 9.60 -3.82 2.85
CA LEU A 332 10.22 -4.24 1.59
C LEU A 332 11.76 -4.14 1.72
N PRO A 333 12.52 -5.02 1.05
CA PRO A 333 13.97 -4.86 0.99
C PRO A 333 14.31 -3.54 0.28
N ALA A 334 15.25 -2.77 0.85
CA ALA A 334 15.58 -1.44 0.31
C ALA A 334 16.06 -1.47 -1.15
N ALA A 335 16.68 -2.59 -1.57
CA ALA A 335 17.13 -2.80 -2.94
C ALA A 335 15.99 -2.97 -3.96
N ASP A 336 14.81 -3.42 -3.52
CA ASP A 336 13.68 -3.73 -4.41
C ASP A 336 12.72 -2.54 -4.56
N ILE A 337 12.84 -1.51 -3.71
CA ILE A 337 11.94 -0.35 -3.67
C ILE A 337 11.83 0.31 -5.05
N ALA A 338 12.96 0.62 -5.68
CA ALA A 338 12.93 1.30 -6.98
C ALA A 338 12.15 0.47 -8.01
N ALA A 339 12.33 -0.85 -8.04
CA ALA A 339 11.65 -1.73 -8.99
C ALA A 339 10.15 -1.89 -8.68
N TYR A 340 9.79 -2.09 -7.41
CA TYR A 340 8.39 -2.29 -7.02
C TYR A 340 7.56 -1.02 -7.09
N ILE A 341 8.09 0.08 -6.56
CA ILE A 341 7.35 1.34 -6.45
C ILE A 341 7.12 2.00 -7.82
N THR A 342 8.06 1.85 -8.77
CA THR A 342 7.94 2.46 -10.11
C THR A 342 7.23 1.58 -11.14
N ASN A 343 6.84 0.36 -10.79
CA ASN A 343 6.18 -0.53 -11.74
C ASN A 343 4.86 0.09 -12.23
N GLU A 344 4.71 0.23 -13.54
CA GLU A 344 3.54 0.91 -14.13
C GLU A 344 2.21 0.16 -13.89
N ASN A 345 2.27 -1.16 -13.72
CA ASN A 345 1.10 -1.99 -13.50
C ASN A 345 0.91 -2.39 -12.03
N CYS A 346 2.00 -2.36 -11.26
CA CYS A 346 2.11 -2.99 -9.94
C CYS A 346 2.82 -2.11 -8.91
N GLY A 347 2.90 -0.81 -9.18
CA GLY A 347 3.59 0.15 -8.34
C GLY A 347 2.66 1.24 -7.84
N ALA A 348 3.26 2.29 -7.30
CA ALA A 348 2.51 3.41 -6.73
C ALA A 348 1.72 4.19 -7.81
N GLY A 349 0.59 4.76 -7.40
CA GLY A 349 -0.36 5.44 -8.27
C GLY A 349 -1.64 4.64 -8.50
N ALA A 350 -2.52 5.14 -9.36
CA ALA A 350 -3.81 4.52 -9.69
C ALA A 350 -3.66 3.30 -10.61
N THR A 351 -3.03 2.26 -10.09
CA THR A 351 -2.64 1.04 -10.84
C THR A 351 -3.54 -0.16 -10.54
N LEU A 352 -4.45 -0.07 -9.56
CA LEU A 352 -5.30 -1.20 -9.15
C LEU A 352 -6.28 -1.60 -10.27
N GLN A 353 -6.48 -2.91 -10.42
CA GLN A 353 -7.47 -3.46 -11.34
C GLN A 353 -8.82 -3.60 -10.62
N VAL A 354 -9.65 -2.58 -10.76
CA VAL A 354 -10.98 -2.52 -10.14
C VAL A 354 -12.06 -2.85 -11.17
N SER A 355 -12.87 -3.86 -10.89
CA SER A 355 -14.02 -4.24 -11.72
C SER A 355 -15.18 -3.24 -11.58
N ALA A 356 -16.14 -3.30 -12.51
CA ALA A 356 -17.36 -2.47 -12.47
C ALA A 356 -18.24 -2.68 -11.21
N THR A 357 -18.01 -3.77 -10.46
CA THR A 357 -18.68 -4.06 -9.18
C THR A 357 -17.83 -3.69 -7.96
N GLY A 358 -16.68 -3.04 -8.16
CA GLY A 358 -15.80 -2.61 -7.07
C GLY A 358 -14.89 -3.71 -6.51
N ILE A 359 -14.90 -4.92 -7.10
CA ILE A 359 -13.93 -5.96 -6.72
C ILE A 359 -12.57 -5.58 -7.28
N ILE A 360 -11.57 -5.52 -6.40
CA ILE A 360 -10.19 -5.23 -6.75
C ILE A 360 -9.46 -6.55 -6.96
N SER A 361 -8.67 -6.59 -8.02
CA SER A 361 -7.82 -7.71 -8.41
C SER A 361 -6.44 -7.20 -8.78
N SER A 362 -5.48 -8.11 -8.94
CA SER A 362 -4.16 -7.75 -9.42
C SER A 362 -3.61 -8.88 -10.28
N THR A 363 -3.08 -8.51 -11.46
CA THR A 363 -2.26 -9.40 -12.29
C THR A 363 -0.80 -9.38 -11.87
N CYS A 364 -0.45 -8.52 -10.92
CA CYS A 364 0.88 -8.43 -10.35
C CYS A 364 1.15 -9.74 -9.64
N SER A 365 2.16 -10.45 -10.12
CA SER A 365 2.77 -11.53 -9.37
C SER A 365 3.21 -10.93 -8.04
N GLN A 366 2.47 -11.20 -6.97
CA GLN A 366 3.01 -11.11 -5.62
C GLN A 366 4.28 -11.96 -5.70
N ASN A 367 5.47 -11.35 -5.68
CA ASN A 367 6.71 -12.11 -5.72
C ASN A 367 6.68 -13.09 -4.55
N LEU A 368 6.32 -14.34 -4.86
CA LEU A 368 6.13 -15.48 -3.95
C LEU A 368 5.42 -15.15 -2.63
N ALA A 369 4.27 -14.47 -2.69
CA ALA A 369 3.30 -14.73 -1.63
C ALA A 369 2.93 -16.21 -1.74
N VAL A 370 3.22 -16.97 -0.69
CA VAL A 370 2.65 -18.29 -0.49
C VAL A 370 1.16 -18.11 -0.75
N LYS A 371 0.65 -18.66 -1.85
CA LYS A 371 -0.79 -18.84 -2.02
C LYS A 371 -1.26 -19.42 -0.69
N ASP A 372 -2.22 -18.76 -0.04
CA ASP A 372 -3.02 -19.43 0.98
C ASP A 372 -3.73 -20.59 0.26
N TYR A 373 -3.02 -21.70 0.11
CA TYR A 373 -3.58 -22.94 -0.34
C TYR A 373 -4.40 -23.41 0.85
N ALA A 374 -5.72 -23.26 0.73
CA ALA A 374 -6.64 -24.01 1.55
C ALA A 374 -6.13 -25.46 1.56
N LEU A 375 -5.78 -25.99 2.73
CA LEU A 375 -5.39 -27.39 2.90
C LEU A 375 -6.48 -28.24 2.27
N ASN A 376 -6.25 -28.75 1.06
CA ASN A 376 -7.14 -29.71 0.44
C ASN A 376 -7.16 -30.91 1.38
N SER A 377 -8.26 -31.14 2.08
CA SER A 377 -8.33 -32.33 2.95
C SER A 377 -8.33 -33.56 2.05
N ILE A 378 -7.36 -34.45 2.25
CA ILE A 378 -7.19 -35.69 1.49
C ILE A 378 -7.65 -36.84 2.37
N LYS A 379 -8.54 -37.67 1.82
CA LYS A 379 -8.99 -38.90 2.49
C LYS A 379 -8.41 -40.11 1.77
N LEU A 380 -7.89 -41.03 2.56
CA LEU A 380 -7.42 -42.34 2.10
C LEU A 380 -8.34 -43.41 2.65
N TYR A 381 -8.88 -44.27 1.79
CA TYR A 381 -9.71 -45.40 2.20
C TYR A 381 -9.61 -46.61 1.25
N PRO A 382 -9.87 -47.83 1.75
CA PRO A 382 -9.96 -48.17 3.16
C PRO A 382 -8.59 -48.08 3.87
N THR A 383 -8.57 -47.92 5.19
CA THR A 383 -7.31 -47.98 5.97
C THR A 383 -6.68 -49.38 5.92
N PHE A 384 -7.50 -50.43 5.77
CA PHE A 384 -7.08 -51.80 5.53
C PHE A 384 -7.39 -52.18 4.08
N VAL A 385 -6.35 -52.28 3.26
CA VAL A 385 -6.46 -52.38 1.80
C VAL A 385 -6.15 -53.80 1.36
N ASP A 386 -7.03 -54.36 0.54
CA ASP A 386 -6.73 -55.57 -0.22
C ASP A 386 -5.98 -55.16 -1.49
N ASP A 387 -6.67 -54.79 -2.58
CA ASP A 387 -5.99 -54.55 -3.86
C ASP A 387 -6.10 -53.10 -4.37
N ALA A 388 -7.11 -52.34 -3.92
CA ALA A 388 -7.40 -51.00 -4.41
C ALA A 388 -7.39 -49.97 -3.28
N LEU A 389 -6.51 -48.99 -3.40
CA LEU A 389 -6.40 -47.84 -2.50
C LEU A 389 -7.09 -46.63 -3.13
N HIS A 390 -8.10 -46.08 -2.48
CA HIS A 390 -8.81 -44.89 -2.93
C HIS A 390 -8.27 -43.64 -2.22
N ILE A 391 -8.05 -42.59 -3.02
CA ILE A 391 -7.55 -41.29 -2.58
C ILE A 391 -8.53 -40.24 -3.09
N GLU A 392 -9.24 -39.61 -2.17
CA GLU A 392 -10.25 -38.60 -2.46
C GLU A 392 -9.77 -37.21 -2.03
N PHE A 393 -9.92 -36.24 -2.93
CA PHE A 393 -9.59 -34.85 -2.72
C PHE A 393 -10.86 -34.04 -2.45
N SER A 394 -10.79 -33.08 -1.53
CA SER A 394 -11.96 -32.23 -1.20
C SER A 394 -12.45 -31.36 -2.36
N ASN A 395 -11.55 -31.03 -3.29
CA ASN A 395 -11.78 -30.18 -4.46
C ASN A 395 -11.12 -30.81 -5.69
N ALA A 396 -11.58 -30.44 -6.88
CA ALA A 396 -10.94 -30.84 -8.13
C ALA A 396 -9.51 -30.31 -8.22
N ILE A 397 -8.59 -31.15 -8.67
CA ILE A 397 -7.16 -30.81 -8.81
C ILE A 397 -6.85 -30.72 -10.30
N LEU A 398 -6.57 -29.51 -10.77
CA LEU A 398 -6.25 -29.21 -12.16
C LEU A 398 -4.78 -29.56 -12.55
N GLU A 399 -4.01 -30.10 -11.60
CA GLU A 399 -2.59 -30.43 -11.73
C GLU A 399 -2.35 -31.94 -11.64
N ASP A 400 -1.20 -32.40 -12.13
CA ASP A 400 -0.80 -33.80 -12.03
C ASP A 400 -0.52 -34.21 -10.57
N ALA A 401 -0.91 -35.42 -10.20
CA ALA A 401 -0.63 -35.99 -8.89
C ALA A 401 0.38 -37.13 -9.01
N VAL A 402 1.39 -37.11 -8.14
CA VAL A 402 2.35 -38.20 -7.96
C VAL A 402 2.10 -38.84 -6.61
N ILE A 403 1.80 -40.13 -6.62
CA ILE A 403 1.54 -40.91 -5.43
C ILE A 403 2.67 -41.92 -5.26
N ASP A 404 3.50 -41.70 -4.24
CA ASP A 404 4.60 -42.58 -3.87
C ASP A 404 4.24 -43.38 -2.61
N ILE A 405 4.42 -44.69 -2.65
CA ILE A 405 4.21 -45.58 -1.49
C ILE A 405 5.57 -46.03 -0.97
N TYR A 406 5.77 -45.89 0.33
CA TYR A 406 6.98 -46.27 1.04
C TYR A 406 6.68 -47.36 2.08
N SER A 407 7.58 -48.31 2.21
CA SER A 407 7.60 -49.24 3.35
C SER A 407 7.92 -48.49 4.66
N MET A 408 7.65 -49.12 5.81
CA MET A 408 8.03 -48.54 7.12
C MET A 408 9.55 -48.37 7.32
N THR A 409 10.37 -48.98 6.47
CA THR A 409 11.83 -48.78 6.47
C THR A 409 12.28 -47.58 5.64
N GLY A 410 11.34 -46.89 4.97
CA GLY A 410 11.61 -45.74 4.11
C GLY A 410 11.93 -46.09 2.65
N ALA A 411 11.99 -47.38 2.28
CA ALA A 411 12.17 -47.78 0.88
C ALA A 411 10.89 -47.49 0.07
N LYS A 412 11.02 -46.80 -1.06
CA LYS A 412 9.92 -46.59 -2.01
C LYS A 412 9.60 -47.89 -2.73
N VAL A 413 8.34 -48.33 -2.67
CA VAL A 413 7.87 -49.61 -3.21
C VAL A 413 6.92 -49.47 -4.39
N LEU A 414 6.27 -48.32 -4.57
CA LEU A 414 5.37 -48.06 -5.69
C LEU A 414 5.32 -46.56 -6.00
N THR A 415 5.18 -46.22 -7.28
CA THR A 415 4.87 -44.86 -7.75
C THR A 415 3.70 -44.93 -8.73
N TYR A 416 2.71 -44.08 -8.53
CA TYR A 416 1.60 -43.87 -9.44
C TYR A 416 1.58 -42.39 -9.85
N LYS A 417 1.31 -42.12 -11.13
CA LYS A 417 1.18 -40.76 -11.66
C LYS A 417 -0.17 -40.62 -12.34
N SER A 418 -0.94 -39.60 -11.99
CA SER A 418 -2.15 -39.23 -12.73
C SER A 418 -1.87 -38.04 -13.63
N ASN A 419 -2.45 -38.06 -14.83
CA ASN A 419 -2.52 -36.89 -15.70
C ASN A 419 -3.80 -36.11 -15.33
N SER A 420 -3.71 -34.78 -15.21
CA SER A 420 -4.81 -33.80 -15.04
C SER A 420 -6.17 -34.39 -14.63
N LEU A 421 -6.49 -34.35 -13.34
CA LEU A 421 -7.67 -35.03 -12.78
C LEU A 421 -8.94 -34.20 -12.99
N SER A 422 -9.83 -34.64 -13.88
CA SER A 422 -11.20 -34.11 -13.94
C SER A 422 -12.09 -34.64 -12.81
N ASP A 423 -11.67 -35.73 -12.15
CA ASP A 423 -12.38 -36.38 -11.05
C ASP A 423 -11.61 -36.23 -9.72
N ASN A 424 -12.34 -35.97 -8.63
CA ASN A 424 -11.76 -35.78 -7.29
C ASN A 424 -11.26 -37.09 -6.64
N ASN A 425 -11.15 -38.19 -7.37
CA ASN A 425 -10.82 -39.52 -6.82
C ASN A 425 -9.78 -40.24 -7.67
N ILE A 426 -8.76 -40.81 -7.02
CA ILE A 426 -7.75 -41.66 -7.63
C ILE A 426 -7.83 -43.05 -7.02
N VAL A 427 -7.75 -44.07 -7.86
CA VAL A 427 -7.63 -45.46 -7.43
C VAL A 427 -6.24 -45.98 -7.78
N VAL A 428 -5.47 -46.36 -6.76
CA VAL A 428 -4.13 -46.94 -6.92
C VAL A 428 -4.20 -48.44 -6.66
N ASN A 429 -3.73 -49.24 -7.63
CA ASN A 429 -3.61 -50.68 -7.47
C ASN A 429 -2.38 -51.02 -6.61
N VAL A 430 -2.61 -51.68 -5.47
CA VAL A 430 -1.59 -52.07 -4.49
C VAL A 430 -1.52 -53.59 -4.29
N ALA A 431 -2.13 -54.38 -5.17
CA ALA A 431 -2.18 -55.85 -5.07
C ALA A 431 -0.78 -56.50 -4.98
N GLN A 432 0.22 -55.87 -5.61
CA GLN A 432 1.61 -56.33 -5.66
C GLN A 432 2.37 -56.11 -4.34
N LEU A 433 1.83 -55.35 -3.39
CA LEU A 433 2.48 -55.08 -2.11
C LEU A 433 2.33 -56.26 -1.16
N ALA A 434 3.39 -56.58 -0.41
CA ALA A 434 3.33 -57.57 0.67
C ALA A 434 2.47 -57.06 1.83
N LYS A 435 1.92 -57.97 2.64
CA LYS A 435 1.14 -57.63 3.84
C LYS A 435 1.98 -56.78 4.81
N GLY A 436 1.44 -55.67 5.28
CA GLY A 436 2.17 -54.76 6.17
C GLY A 436 1.66 -53.32 6.17
N ALA A 437 2.29 -52.47 6.99
CA ALA A 437 1.99 -51.04 7.03
C ALA A 437 2.83 -50.27 6.00
N TYR A 438 2.22 -49.25 5.39
CA TYR A 438 2.85 -48.41 4.37
C TYR A 438 2.52 -46.93 4.60
N LEU A 439 3.43 -46.07 4.15
CA LEU A 439 3.23 -44.64 4.04
C LEU A 439 2.90 -44.30 2.59
N CYS A 440 1.83 -43.56 2.36
CA CYS A 440 1.40 -43.08 1.05
C CYS A 440 1.62 -41.57 1.01
N THR A 441 2.60 -41.11 0.25
CA THR A 441 2.87 -39.70 0.01
C THR A 441 2.23 -39.29 -1.30
N ILE A 442 1.39 -38.26 -1.24
CA ILE A 442 0.63 -37.74 -2.36
C ILE A 442 1.14 -36.34 -2.61
N ALA A 443 1.81 -36.15 -3.75
CA ALA A 443 2.34 -34.87 -4.18
C ALA A 443 1.50 -34.31 -5.34
N THR A 444 0.99 -33.09 -5.20
CA THR A 444 0.25 -32.36 -6.23
C THR A 444 0.89 -30.99 -6.38
N GLY A 445 1.55 -30.75 -7.52
CA GLY A 445 2.36 -29.56 -7.74
C GLY A 445 3.44 -29.39 -6.67
N GLU A 446 3.27 -28.38 -5.82
CA GLU A 446 4.20 -28.00 -4.73
C GLU A 446 3.80 -28.53 -3.34
N THR A 447 2.68 -29.26 -3.23
CA THR A 447 2.18 -29.79 -1.94
C THR A 447 2.42 -31.29 -1.84
N ALA A 448 2.78 -31.78 -0.65
CA ALA A 448 2.91 -33.20 -0.36
C ALA A 448 2.24 -33.55 0.97
N ASN A 449 1.35 -34.54 0.96
CA ASN A 449 0.70 -35.08 2.16
C ASN A 449 1.07 -36.55 2.33
N THR A 450 1.35 -36.98 3.57
CA THR A 450 1.66 -38.38 3.86
C THR A 450 0.62 -38.99 4.77
N LEU A 451 -0.06 -40.02 4.29
CA LEU A 451 -1.09 -40.79 4.99
C LEU A 451 -0.61 -42.23 5.19
N LYS A 452 -1.26 -42.98 6.09
CA LYS A 452 -0.87 -44.36 6.43
C LYS A 452 -1.98 -45.34 6.06
N PHE A 453 -1.61 -46.51 5.55
CA PHE A 453 -2.54 -47.61 5.31
C PHE A 453 -1.88 -48.97 5.59
N ILE A 454 -2.70 -50.01 5.73
CA ILE A 454 -2.27 -51.38 6.01
C ILE A 454 -2.71 -52.28 4.85
N LYS A 455 -1.75 -52.91 4.16
CA LYS A 455 -2.02 -53.96 3.18
C LYS A 455 -2.32 -55.27 3.90
N LYS A 456 -3.48 -55.86 3.62
CA LYS A 456 -3.92 -57.16 4.13
C LYS A 456 -3.38 -58.34 3.37
#